data_AF-A0A2M7E3Y3-F1
#
_entry.id   AF-A0A2M7E3Y3-F1
#
_cell.length_a   1.000
_cell.length_b   1.000
_cell.length_c   1.000
_cell.angle_alpha   90.00
_cell.angle_beta   90.00
_cell.angle_gamma   90.00
#
_symmetry.space_group_name_H-M   'P 1'
#
loop_
_entity.id
_entity.type
_entity.pdbx_description
1 polymer ?
#
loop_
_entity_poly.entity_id
_entity_poly.type
_entity_poly.pdbx_seq_one_letter_code
_entity_poly.pdbx_strand_id
1 'polypeptide(L)'
;MNKIKINKYLVLLTVIFIVGTFFRFYKLGSIPPGPEWDEASVGYNAFSIAQTGKDEWETRFPLIFQAFGDYKNPLYIYLTAIFIKFFGLNIITIRLTNVLAGSLFILVIYLIGSKIFNKKIGLLAI
;
A
#
# COMPACT_ATOMS: atom_id res chain seq x y z
N MET A 1 -29.15 30.82 -8.99
CA MET A 1 -28.03 29.86 -9.21
C MET A 1 -27.08 29.95 -8.02
N ASN A 2 -27.05 28.94 -7.15
CA ASN A 2 -26.12 28.91 -6.02
C ASN A 2 -24.68 28.75 -6.53
N LYS A 3 -23.82 29.74 -6.26
CA LYS A 3 -22.39 29.63 -6.54
C LYS A 3 -21.81 28.56 -5.61
N ILE A 4 -21.34 27.45 -6.17
CA ILE A 4 -20.59 26.43 -5.43
C ILE A 4 -19.34 27.10 -4.85
N LYS A 5 -19.28 27.26 -3.52
CA LYS A 5 -18.06 27.74 -2.84
C LYS A 5 -17.05 26.60 -2.81
N ILE A 6 -16.08 26.65 -3.73
CA ILE A 6 -14.99 25.70 -3.80
C ILE A 6 -14.05 25.91 -2.60
N ASN A 7 -13.86 24.87 -1.78
CA ASN A 7 -12.91 24.90 -0.67
C ASN A 7 -11.49 24.68 -1.20
N LYS A 8 -10.67 25.73 -1.19
CA LYS A 8 -9.27 25.68 -1.66
C LYS A 8 -8.44 24.55 -1.02
N TYR A 9 -8.66 24.24 0.26
CA TYR A 9 -7.93 23.18 0.95
C TYR A 9 -8.29 21.81 0.40
N LEU A 10 -9.56 21.60 0.05
CA LEU A 10 -10.02 20.35 -0.53
C LEU A 10 -9.47 20.18 -1.94
N VAL A 11 -9.48 21.23 -2.76
CA VAL A 11 -8.89 21.19 -4.11
C VAL A 11 -7.40 20.84 -4.05
N LEU A 12 -6.64 21.52 -3.19
CA LEU A 12 -5.21 21.25 -3.03
C LEU A 12 -4.95 19.82 -2.54
N LEU A 13 -5.70 19.35 -1.54
CA LEU A 13 -5.60 17.98 -1.05
C LEU A 13 -5.89 16.97 -2.18
N THR A 14 -6.94 17.19 -2.97
CA THR A 14 -7.28 16.33 -4.11
C THR A 14 -6.16 16.30 -5.14
N VAL A 15 -5.56 17.45 -5.48
CA VAL A 15 -4.42 17.52 -6.40
C VAL A 15 -3.22 16.76 -5.85
N ILE A 16 -2.83 17.00 -4.60
CA ILE A 16 -1.69 16.31 -3.96
C ILE A 16 -1.95 14.80 -3.90
N PHE A 17 -3.16 14.38 -3.53
CA PHE A 17 -3.53 12.96 -3.50
C PHE A 17 -3.44 12.31 -4.89
N ILE A 18 -3.98 12.96 -5.93
CA ILE A 18 -3.91 12.45 -7.30
C ILE A 18 -2.46 12.36 -7.77
N VAL A 19 -1.66 13.43 -7.60
CA VAL A 19 -0.26 13.46 -8.01
C VAL A 19 0.56 12.42 -7.26
N GLY A 20 0.40 12.35 -5.94
CA GLY A 20 1.10 11.39 -5.08
C GLY A 20 0.72 9.94 -5.36
N THR A 21 -0.55 9.67 -5.69
CA THR A 21 -1.01 8.33 -6.10
C THR A 21 -0.45 7.99 -7.48
N PHE A 22 -0.56 8.91 -8.44
CA PHE A 22 -0.05 8.74 -9.80
C PHE A 22 1.43 8.34 -9.81
N PHE A 23 2.29 9.08 -9.09
CA PHE A 23 3.71 8.77 -9.06
C PHE A 23 4.04 7.44 -8.37
N ARG A 24 3.21 6.96 -7.43
CA ARG A 24 3.38 5.62 -6.83
C ARG A 24 3.01 4.49 -7.79
N PHE A 25 2.05 4.71 -8.69
CA PHE A 25 1.72 3.75 -9.75
C PHE A 25 2.61 3.87 -10.98
N TYR A 26 3.25 5.03 -11.19
CA TYR A 26 4.10 5.25 -12.34
C TYR A 26 5.25 4.25 -12.39
N LYS A 27 5.29 3.45 -13.46
CA LYS A 27 6.29 2.40 -13.71
C LYS A 27 6.39 1.32 -12.62
N LEU A 28 5.33 1.12 -11.81
CA LEU A 28 5.30 0.20 -10.67
C LEU A 28 5.78 -1.23 -11.00
N GLY A 29 5.39 -1.77 -12.16
CA GLY A 29 5.77 -3.13 -12.57
C GLY A 29 7.14 -3.24 -13.25
N SER A 30 7.79 -2.10 -13.54
CA SER A 30 9.01 -2.04 -14.36
C SER A 30 10.22 -1.46 -13.64
N ILE A 31 10.03 -0.69 -12.56
CA ILE A 31 11.10 -0.05 -11.80
C ILE A 31 10.87 -0.27 -10.29
N PRO A 32 11.87 -0.78 -9.54
CA PRO A 32 13.07 -1.43 -10.06
C PRO A 32 12.71 -2.70 -10.87
N PRO A 33 13.58 -3.15 -11.79
CA PRO A 33 13.34 -4.35 -12.58
C PRO A 33 13.41 -5.60 -11.69
N GLY A 34 12.37 -6.43 -11.78
CA GLY A 34 12.22 -7.61 -10.92
C GLY A 34 11.83 -7.28 -9.48
N PRO A 35 11.45 -8.30 -8.69
CA PRO A 35 11.25 -8.17 -7.26
C PRO A 35 12.59 -8.18 -6.53
N GLU A 36 12.70 -7.35 -5.51
CA GLU A 36 13.78 -7.43 -4.53
C GLU A 36 13.55 -8.63 -3.57
N TRP A 37 14.58 -9.09 -2.83
CA TRP A 37 14.49 -10.32 -2.01
C TRP A 37 13.32 -10.33 -1.00
N ASP A 38 12.93 -9.20 -0.43
CA ASP A 38 11.84 -9.07 0.53
C ASP A 38 10.50 -9.02 -0.21
N GLU A 39 10.45 -8.40 -1.38
CA GLU A 39 9.28 -8.45 -2.25
C GLU A 39 9.01 -9.88 -2.74
N ALA A 40 10.05 -10.62 -3.09
CA ALA A 40 9.96 -12.02 -3.49
C ALA A 40 9.51 -12.91 -2.31
N SER A 41 10.11 -12.70 -1.13
CA SER A 41 9.77 -13.40 0.11
C SER A 41 8.31 -13.19 0.52
N VAL A 42 7.84 -11.94 0.50
CA VAL A 42 6.44 -11.62 0.76
C VAL A 42 5.54 -12.17 -0.34
N GLY A 43 5.91 -11.96 -1.61
CA GLY A 43 5.11 -12.36 -2.75
C GLY A 43 4.85 -13.87 -2.79
N TYR A 44 5.87 -14.68 -2.48
CA TYR A 44 5.76 -16.13 -2.42
C TYR A 44 4.86 -16.59 -1.27
N ASN A 45 5.06 -16.08 -0.06
CA ASN A 45 4.22 -16.42 1.09
C ASN A 45 2.76 -15.96 0.87
N ALA A 46 2.57 -14.76 0.33
CA ALA A 46 1.25 -14.25 0.00
C ALA A 46 0.54 -15.11 -1.07
N PHE A 47 1.28 -15.57 -2.07
CA PHE A 47 0.77 -16.52 -3.07
C PHE A 47 0.41 -17.87 -2.46
N SER A 48 1.27 -18.44 -1.61
CA SER A 48 1.00 -19.70 -0.91
C SER A 48 -0.23 -19.61 -0.03
N ILE A 49 -0.40 -18.51 0.71
CA ILE A 49 -1.59 -18.23 1.51
C ILE A 49 -2.83 -18.09 0.63
N ALA A 50 -2.74 -17.36 -0.49
CA ALA A 50 -3.86 -17.18 -1.41
C ALA A 50 -4.34 -18.52 -2.01
N GLN A 51 -3.42 -19.45 -2.26
CA GLN A 51 -3.70 -20.74 -2.91
C GLN A 51 -4.12 -21.83 -1.92
N THR A 52 -3.44 -21.93 -0.77
CA THR A 52 -3.55 -23.07 0.16
C THR A 52 -3.91 -22.67 1.59
N GLY A 53 -3.83 -21.39 1.93
CA GLY A 53 -3.95 -20.90 3.29
C GLY A 53 -2.75 -21.26 4.19
N LYS A 54 -1.63 -21.69 3.60
CA LYS A 54 -0.39 -22.03 4.30
C LYS A 54 0.78 -21.17 3.83
N ASP A 55 1.77 -20.98 4.68
CA ASP A 55 3.05 -20.34 4.32
C ASP A 55 4.02 -21.31 3.63
N GLU A 56 5.26 -20.85 3.37
CA GLU A 56 6.31 -21.65 2.74
C GLU A 56 6.77 -22.87 3.56
N TRP A 57 6.42 -22.92 4.85
CA TRP A 57 6.74 -24.00 5.79
C TRP A 57 5.51 -24.86 6.13
N GLU A 58 4.48 -24.80 5.29
CA GLU A 58 3.19 -25.49 5.46
C GLU A 58 2.39 -25.10 6.71
N THR A 59 2.79 -24.05 7.41
CA THR A 59 2.07 -23.53 8.57
C THR A 59 0.81 -22.82 8.10
N ARG A 60 -0.34 -23.25 8.62
CA ARG A 60 -1.64 -22.70 8.23
C ARG A 60 -1.90 -21.38 8.94
N PHE A 61 -2.15 -20.32 8.16
CA PHE A 61 -2.42 -18.96 8.66
C PHE A 61 -1.52 -18.53 9.83
N PRO A 62 -0.19 -18.48 9.63
CA PRO A 62 0.73 -18.13 10.70
C PRO A 62 0.53 -16.68 11.18
N LEU A 63 0.78 -16.45 12.47
CA LEU A 63 0.82 -15.11 13.06
C LEU A 63 2.19 -14.44 12.87
N ILE A 64 3.22 -15.22 12.55
CA ILE A 64 4.56 -14.75 12.20
C ILE A 64 5.05 -15.66 11.09
N PHE A 65 5.44 -15.08 9.96
CA PHE A 65 5.92 -15.85 8.82
C PHE A 65 7.41 -16.07 8.95
N GLN A 66 7.85 -17.33 8.98
CA GLN A 66 9.25 -17.65 8.76
C GLN A 66 9.50 -17.52 7.26
N ALA A 67 10.43 -16.64 6.87
CA ALA A 67 10.67 -16.34 5.47
C ALA A 67 12.13 -15.96 5.22
N PHE A 68 12.82 -16.72 4.37
CA PHE A 68 14.21 -16.43 3.95
C PHE A 68 15.20 -16.30 5.13
N GLY A 69 15.04 -17.13 6.16
CA GLY A 69 15.89 -17.10 7.35
C GLY A 69 15.60 -15.97 8.34
N ASP A 70 14.54 -15.19 8.09
CA ASP A 70 14.04 -14.13 8.97
C ASP A 70 12.56 -14.38 9.33
N TYR A 71 12.00 -13.53 10.19
CA TYR A 71 10.59 -13.54 10.58
C TYR A 71 9.88 -12.26 10.16
N LYS A 72 8.78 -12.40 9.41
CA LYS A 72 8.00 -11.29 8.85
C LYS A 72 6.63 -11.16 9.49
N ASN A 73 6.20 -9.90 9.66
CA ASN A 73 4.89 -9.57 10.20
C ASN A 73 3.76 -10.00 9.23
N PRO A 74 2.65 -10.52 9.77
CA PRO A 74 1.63 -11.18 8.96
C PRO A 74 0.76 -10.22 8.15
N LEU A 75 0.55 -9.00 8.66
CA LEU A 75 -0.44 -8.08 8.10
C LEU A 75 -0.15 -7.76 6.63
N TYR A 76 1.10 -7.45 6.30
CA TYR A 76 1.48 -7.08 4.94
C TYR A 76 1.34 -8.28 3.97
N ILE A 77 1.70 -9.49 4.42
CA ILE A 77 1.56 -10.73 3.64
C ILE A 77 0.08 -11.04 3.39
N TYR A 78 -0.78 -10.94 4.40
CA TYR A 78 -2.21 -11.19 4.23
C TYR A 78 -2.90 -10.19 3.32
N LEU A 79 -2.61 -8.90 3.44
CA LEU A 79 -3.16 -7.89 2.54
C LEU A 79 -2.70 -8.14 1.09
N THR A 80 -1.43 -8.51 0.91
CA THR A 80 -0.89 -8.86 -0.40
C THR A 80 -1.53 -10.13 -0.95
N ALA A 81 -1.83 -11.13 -0.11
CA ALA A 81 -2.49 -12.36 -0.51
C ALA A 81 -3.90 -12.11 -1.07
N ILE A 82 -4.63 -11.13 -0.52
CA ILE A 82 -5.93 -10.70 -1.07
C ILE A 82 -5.74 -10.22 -2.51
N PHE A 83 -4.79 -9.33 -2.78
CA PHE A 83 -4.55 -8.84 -4.13
C PHE A 83 -4.08 -9.96 -5.08
N ILE A 84 -3.18 -10.83 -4.64
CA ILE A 84 -2.72 -11.99 -5.42
C ILE A 84 -3.88 -12.93 -5.77
N LYS A 85 -4.82 -13.14 -4.84
CA LYS A 85 -6.01 -13.98 -5.10
C LYS A 85 -6.87 -13.45 -6.24
N PHE A 86 -6.98 -12.12 -6.40
CA PHE A 86 -7.82 -11.50 -7.44
C PHE A 86 -7.07 -11.18 -8.74
N PHE A 87 -5.79 -10.83 -8.66
CA PHE A 87 -5.00 -10.32 -9.81
C PHE A 87 -3.84 -11.23 -10.23
N GLY A 88 -3.65 -12.37 -9.55
CA GLY A 88 -2.55 -13.29 -9.80
C GLY A 88 -1.19 -12.81 -9.29
N LEU A 89 -0.21 -13.72 -9.29
CA LEU A 89 1.15 -13.43 -8.86
C LEU A 89 1.91 -12.69 -9.97
N ASN A 90 2.19 -11.42 -9.74
CA ASN A 90 3.06 -10.61 -10.60
C ASN A 90 3.61 -9.41 -9.79
N ILE A 91 4.61 -8.71 -10.34
CA ILE A 91 5.32 -7.61 -9.65
C ILE A 91 4.36 -6.48 -9.25
N ILE A 92 3.41 -6.12 -10.13
CA ILE A 92 2.44 -5.06 -9.85
C ILE A 92 1.61 -5.46 -8.63
N THR A 93 1.07 -6.68 -8.63
CA THR A 93 0.23 -7.18 -7.54
C THR A 93 0.96 -7.25 -6.20
N ILE A 94 2.23 -7.69 -6.18
CA ILE A 94 3.05 -7.72 -4.96
C ILE A 94 3.20 -6.31 -4.36
N ARG A 95 3.32 -5.29 -5.21
CA ARG A 95 3.54 -3.90 -4.80
C ARG A 95 2.24 -3.14 -4.50
N LEU A 96 1.06 -3.68 -4.84
CA LEU A 96 -0.23 -3.00 -4.64
C LEU A 96 -0.49 -2.63 -3.18
N THR A 97 -0.16 -3.51 -2.24
CA THR A 97 -0.34 -3.25 -0.81
C THR A 97 0.40 -1.98 -0.39
N ASN A 98 1.68 -1.86 -0.79
CA ASN A 98 2.50 -0.68 -0.48
C ASN A 98 1.96 0.59 -1.16
N VAL A 99 1.62 0.52 -2.45
CA VAL A 99 1.14 1.68 -3.20
C VAL A 99 -0.19 2.21 -2.64
N LEU A 100 -1.11 1.33 -2.29
CA LEU A 100 -2.40 1.71 -1.70
C LEU A 100 -2.22 2.30 -0.29
N ALA A 101 -1.43 1.64 0.57
CA ALA A 101 -1.13 2.14 1.89
C ALA A 101 -0.46 3.52 1.85
N GLY A 102 0.55 3.68 0.99
CA GLY A 102 1.26 4.95 0.81
C GLY A 102 0.38 6.07 0.24
N SER A 103 -0.57 5.75 -0.64
CA SER A 103 -1.51 6.73 -1.20
C SER A 103 -2.52 7.18 -0.13
N LEU A 104 -3.08 6.24 0.65
CA LEU A 104 -3.99 6.55 1.76
C LEU A 104 -3.31 7.33 2.87
N PHE A 105 -2.00 7.14 3.07
CA PHE A 105 -1.24 7.87 4.07
C PHE A 105 -1.23 9.39 3.85
N ILE A 106 -1.35 9.87 2.61
CA ILE A 106 -1.52 11.31 2.30
C ILE A 106 -2.77 11.85 3.04
N LEU A 107 -3.88 11.12 2.98
CA LEU A 107 -5.11 11.54 3.66
C LEU A 107 -4.96 11.48 5.18
N VAL A 108 -4.33 10.42 5.69
CA VAL A 108 -4.13 10.22 7.14
C VAL A 108 -3.26 11.33 7.73
N ILE A 109 -2.13 11.66 7.11
CA ILE A 109 -1.23 12.71 7.58
C ILE A 109 -1.90 14.09 7.50
N TYR A 110 -2.63 14.37 6.42
CA TYR A 110 -3.42 15.60 6.31
C TYR A 110 -4.43 15.73 7.46
N LEU A 111 -5.15 14.65 7.78
CA LEU A 111 -6.15 14.64 8.86
C LEU A 111 -5.49 14.84 10.21
N ILE A 112 -4.35 14.18 10.48
CA ILE A 112 -3.60 14.33 11.73
C ILE A 112 -3.11 15.77 11.89
N GLY A 113 -2.40 16.32 10.90
CA GLY A 113 -1.89 17.70 10.96
C GLY A 113 -3.00 18.75 11.05
N SER A 114 -4.14 18.50 10.39
CA SER A 114 -5.33 19.35 10.46
C SER A 114 -6.00 19.32 11.83
N LYS A 115 -6.02 18.15 12.49
CA LYS A 115 -6.66 17.94 13.79
C LYS A 115 -5.81 18.44 14.95
N ILE A 116 -4.49 18.27 14.88
CA ILE A 116 -3.57 18.73 15.92
C ILE A 116 -3.39 20.26 15.86
N PHE A 117 -3.32 20.83 14.65
CA PHE A 117 -3.05 22.25 14.48
C PHE A 117 -4.14 22.97 13.66
N ASN A 118 -4.07 22.89 12.33
CA ASN A 118 -5.03 23.51 11.42
C ASN A 118 -4.84 22.98 9.99
N LYS A 119 -5.80 23.27 9.10
CA LYS A 119 -5.79 22.80 7.70
C LYS A 119 -4.56 23.25 6.89
N LYS A 120 -3.92 24.37 7.24
CA LYS A 120 -2.69 24.84 6.58
C LYS A 120 -1.52 23.93 6.93
N ILE A 121 -1.35 23.59 8.20
CA ILE A 121 -0.31 22.67 8.66
C ILE A 121 -0.58 21.26 8.14
N GLY A 122 -1.84 20.80 8.14
CA GLY A 122 -2.21 19.54 7.50
C GLY A 122 -1.80 19.44 6.04
N LEU A 123 -1.98 20.52 5.25
CA LEU A 123 -1.52 20.57 3.86
C LEU A 123 0.00 20.63 3.71
N LEU A 124 0.71 21.30 4.62
CA LEU A 124 2.19 21.41 4.54
C LEU A 124 2.90 20.11 4.95
N ALA A 125 2.22 19.24 5.69
CA ALA A 125 2.76 17.96 6.15
C ALA A 125 2.72 16.85 5.09
N ILE A 126 2.02 17.08 3.97
CA ILE A 126 1.82 16.11 2.88
C ILE A 126 2.44 16.60 1.57
#